data_AF-A0A7W6A4I9-F1
#
_entry.id   AF-A0A7W6A4I9-F1
#
_cell.length_a   1.000
_cell.length_b   1.000
_cell.length_c   1.000
_cell.angle_alpha   90.00
_cell.angle_beta   90.00
_cell.angle_gamma   90.00
#
_symmetry.space_group_name_H-M   'P 1'
#
loop_
_entity.id
_entity.type
_entity.pdbx_description
1 polymer ?
#
loop_
_entity_poly.entity_id
_entity_poly.type
_entity_poly.pdbx_seq_one_letter_code
_entity_poly.pdbx_strand_id
1 'polypeptide(L)' 'MMKLRRIRPPRPPKPVDRVQNMRTIRPLGKTKWVRAHWRWDYDRHAWEWVLGHWSK' A
#
# COMPACT_ATOMS: atom_id res chain seq x y z
N MET A 1 -12.24 -29.06 2.48
CA MET A 1 -11.82 -27.71 1.99
C MET A 1 -11.24 -26.93 3.17
N MET A 2 -9.92 -26.97 3.36
CA MET A 2 -9.27 -26.19 4.43
C MET A 2 -9.38 -24.71 4.09
N LYS A 3 -10.21 -23.97 4.83
CA LYS A 3 -10.22 -22.51 4.79
C LYS A 3 -8.86 -22.06 5.30
N LEU A 4 -7.94 -21.65 4.41
CA LEU A 4 -6.70 -20.97 4.75
C LEU A 4 -7.02 -19.94 5.82
N ARG A 5 -6.55 -20.17 7.06
CA ARG A 5 -6.74 -19.24 8.17
C ARG A 5 -6.14 -17.92 7.69
N ARG A 6 -7.01 -16.97 7.40
CA ARG A 6 -6.64 -15.64 6.91
C ARG A 6 -5.90 -14.97 8.07
N ILE A 7 -4.58 -15.16 8.11
CA ILE A 7 -3.70 -14.52 9.09
C ILE A 7 -3.99 -13.04 8.97
N ARG A 8 -4.68 -12.48 9.97
CA ARG A 8 -4.96 -11.06 9.99
C ARG A 8 -3.65 -10.39 10.37
N PRO A 9 -3.08 -9.55 9.50
CA PRO A 9 -1.84 -8.88 9.85
C PRO A 9 -2.05 -8.00 11.10
N PRO A 10 -1.01 -7.87 11.95
CA PRO A 10 -1.05 -6.97 13.10
C PRO A 10 -1.32 -5.53 12.64
N ARG A 11 -1.73 -4.62 13.53
CA ARG A 11 -1.99 -3.23 13.13
C ARG A 11 -0.71 -2.61 12.53
N PRO A 12 -0.79 -1.89 11.40
CA PRO A 12 0.37 -1.25 10.81
C PRO A 12 0.93 -0.15 11.71
N PRO A 13 2.23 0.14 11.62
CA PRO A 13 2.85 1.24 12.35
C PRO A 13 2.32 2.60 11.89
N LYS A 14 2.58 3.65 12.68
CA LYS A 14 2.13 5.01 12.37
C LYS A 14 2.76 5.46 11.02
N PRO A 15 1.98 6.02 10.08
CA PRO A 15 2.50 6.40 8.77
C PRO A 15 3.59 7.46 8.88
N VAL A 16 4.61 7.35 8.02
CA VAL A 16 5.76 8.25 7.96
C VAL A 16 5.38 9.50 7.17
N ASP A 17 4.93 10.54 7.88
CA ASP A 17 4.73 11.90 7.40
C ASP A 17 3.73 12.17 6.25
N ARG A 18 3.14 13.38 6.25
CA ARG A 18 2.05 13.79 5.34
C ARG A 18 2.52 14.07 3.91
N VAL A 19 3.82 14.27 3.71
CA VAL A 19 4.44 14.67 2.43
C VAL A 19 4.39 13.56 1.38
N GLN A 20 4.24 12.30 1.79
CA GLN A 20 4.32 11.13 0.90
C GLN A 20 3.09 10.90 0.00
N ASN A 21 2.07 11.76 0.13
CA ASN A 21 0.86 11.74 -0.70
C ASN A 21 0.85 12.79 -1.82
N MET A 22 1.98 13.44 -2.10
CA MET A 22 2.08 14.44 -3.16
C MET A 22 1.78 13.79 -4.51
N ARG A 23 0.77 14.31 -5.22
CA ARG A 23 0.42 13.82 -6.57
C ARG A 23 1.52 14.22 -7.53
N THR A 24 2.24 13.23 -8.06
CA THR A 24 3.20 13.45 -9.13
C THR A 24 2.48 13.64 -10.47
N ILE A 25 3.21 14.08 -11.50
CA ILE A 25 2.70 14.21 -12.87
C ILE A 25 2.08 12.89 -13.30
N ARG A 26 0.86 12.94 -13.85
CA ARG A 26 0.13 11.76 -14.32
C ARG A 26 0.80 11.19 -15.58
N PRO A 27 1.31 9.94 -15.54
CA PRO A 27 1.85 9.30 -16.74
C PRO A 27 0.73 8.86 -17.70
N LEU A 28 1.06 8.77 -18.99
CA LEU A 28 0.13 8.32 -20.03
C LEU A 28 -0.36 6.89 -19.75
N GLY A 29 -1.66 6.66 -19.85
CA GLY A 29 -2.28 5.35 -19.62
C GLY A 29 -2.54 4.99 -18.15
N LYS A 30 -2.32 5.90 -17.20
CA LYS A 30 -2.77 5.75 -15.80
C LYS A 30 -3.86 6.75 -15.46
N THR A 31 -4.91 6.31 -14.78
CA THR A 31 -6.13 7.11 -14.58
C THR A 31 -6.37 7.46 -13.10
N LYS A 32 -5.94 6.60 -12.18
CA LYS A 32 -6.28 6.69 -10.76
C LYS A 32 -5.04 6.95 -9.92
N TRP A 33 -5.09 8.00 -9.11
CA TRP A 33 -4.08 8.21 -8.07
C TRP A 33 -4.43 7.34 -6.86
N VAL A 34 -3.51 6.47 -6.46
CA VAL A 34 -3.57 5.68 -5.25
C VAL A 34 -2.75 6.40 -4.19
N ARG A 35 -3.39 6.74 -3.06
CA ARG A 35 -2.71 7.35 -1.91
C ARG A 35 -1.71 6.38 -1.30
N ALA A 36 -0.66 6.90 -0.68
CA ALA A 36 0.30 6.10 0.07
C ALA A 36 -0.43 5.30 1.16
N HIS A 37 -0.09 4.02 1.28
CA HIS A 37 -0.78 3.10 2.17
C HIS A 37 0.14 1.97 2.62
N TRP A 38 -0.21 1.38 3.76
CA TRP A 38 0.42 0.16 4.23
C TRP A 38 -0.06 -1.04 3.42
N ARG A 39 0.89 -1.83 2.93
CA ARG A 39 0.64 -3.14 2.33
C ARG A 39 1.27 -4.20 3.21
N TRP A 40 0.54 -5.28 3.47
CA TRP A 40 1.11 -6.42 4.17
C TRP A 40 1.82 -7.32 3.17
N ASP A 41 3.11 -7.53 3.38
CA ASP A 41 3.91 -8.53 2.68
C ASP A 41 3.73 -9.87 3.40
N TYR A 42 3.06 -10.82 2.74
CA TYR A 42 2.79 -12.16 3.29
C TYR A 42 4.02 -13.07 3.26
N ASP A 43 5.02 -12.78 2.44
CA ASP A 43 6.26 -13.56 2.37
C ASP A 43 7.20 -13.15 3.51
N ARG A 44 7.30 -11.84 3.76
CA ARG A 44 8.17 -11.27 4.80
C ARG A 44 7.50 -11.10 6.15
N HIS A 45 6.19 -11.36 6.23
CA HIS A 45 5.37 -11.14 7.43
C HIS A 45 5.58 -9.72 8.00
N ALA A 46 5.63 -8.71 7.12
CA ALA A 46 5.99 -7.35 7.47
C ALA A 46 5.10 -6.33 6.77
N TRP A 47 4.95 -5.17 7.43
CA TRP A 47 4.30 -4.01 6.82
C TRP A 47 5.27 -3.28 5.90
N GLU A 48 4.87 -3.14 4.65
CA GLU A 48 5.58 -2.36 3.64
C GLU A 48 4.83 -1.06 3.39
N TRP A 49 5.55 0.06 3.42
CA TRP A 49 4.98 1.35 3.08
C TRP A 49 5.02 1.57 1.57
N VAL A 50 3.85 1.62 0.95
CA VAL A 50 3.71 1.86 -0.49
C VAL A 50 3.47 3.35 -0.70
N LEU A 51 4.36 4.01 -1.45
CA LEU A 51 4.21 5.41 -1.82
C LEU A 51 3.00 5.63 -2.75
N GLY A 52 2.49 6.86 -2.73
CA GLY A 52 1.41 7.26 -3.63
C GLY A 52 1.84 7.08 -5.09
N HIS A 53 0.98 6.45 -5.90
CA HIS A 53 1.32 6.12 -7.27
C HIS A 53 0.10 6.17 -8.19
N TRP A 54 0.37 6.28 -9.48
CA TRP A 54 -0.65 6.22 -10.52
C TRP A 54 -0.92 4.77 -10.94
N SER A 55 -2.17 4.32 -10.77
CA SER A 55 -2.67 3.03 -11.25
C SER A 55 -3.39 3.18 -12.59
N LYS A 56 -3.34 2.11 -13.39
CA LYS A 56 -4.15 1.96 -14.61
C LYS A 56 -5.58 1.69 -14.21
#